data_AF-A0AAU5X3H9-F1
#
_entry.id   AF-A0AAU5X3H9-F1
#
_cell.length_a   1.000
_cell.length_b   1.000
_cell.length_c   1.000
_cell.angle_alpha   90.00
_cell.angle_beta   90.00
_cell.angle_gamma   90.00
#
_symmetry.space_group_name_H-M   'P 1'
#
loop_
_entity.id
_entity.type
_entity.pdbx_description
1 polymer ?
#
loop_
_entity_poly.entity_id
_entity_poly.type
_entity_poly.pdbx_seq_one_letter_code
_entity_poly.pdbx_strand_id
1 'polypeptide(L)'
;MRTILVTATAAILALGLSACNNNDTTASAPSSVPSSAAPVKASPSTPTQHDTTPTNHDAQPTEVGEAAGELTYLAPGKFQVGDTVFFTADDTVLIVAGGKCPDGAARPDNRCTTDNMEMWAQSAQRLAKVTFDGQTATVIREVNDI
;
A
#
# COMPACT_ATOMS: atom_id res chain seq x y z
N MET A 1 -44.24 14.59 -32.83
CA MET A 1 -44.80 13.22 -32.72
C MET A 1 -44.27 12.64 -31.42
N ARG A 2 -45.13 12.49 -30.41
CA ARG A 2 -44.74 11.91 -29.11
C ARG A 2 -45.17 10.45 -29.12
N THR A 3 -44.22 9.53 -29.04
CA THR A 3 -44.47 8.11 -28.81
C THR A 3 -43.92 7.76 -27.43
N ILE A 4 -44.82 7.36 -26.55
CA ILE A 4 -44.58 6.89 -25.19
C ILE A 4 -44.90 5.39 -25.19
N LEU A 5 -43.96 4.55 -24.75
CA LEU A 5 -44.17 3.17 -24.26
C LEU A 5 -43.00 2.90 -23.29
N VAL A 6 -43.19 2.79 -21.95
CA VAL A 6 -43.74 1.66 -21.15
C VAL A 6 -42.88 0.40 -21.40
N THR A 7 -42.14 -0.21 -20.47
CA THR A 7 -42.53 -0.82 -19.18
C THR A 7 -41.25 -1.30 -18.44
N ALA A 8 -41.33 -1.38 -17.10
CA ALA A 8 -40.24 -1.75 -16.19
C ALA A 8 -39.96 -3.26 -16.11
N THR A 9 -38.71 -3.62 -15.78
CA THR A 9 -38.40 -4.84 -15.01
C THR A 9 -37.36 -4.49 -13.94
N ALA A 10 -37.74 -4.66 -12.68
CA ALA A 10 -36.85 -4.63 -11.53
C ALA A 10 -36.36 -6.05 -11.27
N ALA A 11 -35.04 -6.27 -11.28
CA ALA A 11 -34.42 -7.48 -10.77
C ALA A 11 -33.65 -7.11 -9.50
N ILE A 12 -34.21 -7.48 -8.36
CA ILE A 12 -33.59 -7.32 -7.04
C ILE A 12 -32.71 -8.55 -6.81
N LEU A 13 -31.39 -8.38 -6.82
CA LEU A 13 -30.43 -9.41 -6.38
C LEU A 13 -30.11 -9.16 -4.91
N ALA A 14 -30.87 -9.79 -4.02
CA ALA A 14 -30.55 -9.86 -2.60
C ALA A 14 -29.57 -11.03 -2.36
N LEU A 15 -28.28 -10.73 -2.25
CA LEU A 15 -27.27 -11.67 -1.76
C LEU A 15 -27.19 -11.54 -0.24
N GLY A 16 -28.08 -12.25 0.45
CA GLY A 16 -28.12 -12.34 1.91
C GLY A 16 -27.40 -13.59 2.44
N LEU A 17 -26.42 -13.32 3.32
CA LEU A 17 -25.95 -14.07 4.49
C LEU A 17 -25.50 -15.55 4.37
N SER A 18 -24.23 -15.75 4.69
CA SER A 18 -23.84 -16.79 5.66
C SER A 18 -22.77 -16.26 6.62
N ALA A 19 -23.22 -15.79 7.78
CA ALA A 19 -22.37 -15.68 8.96
C ALA A 19 -22.06 -17.11 9.43
N CYS A 20 -20.82 -17.56 9.27
CA CYS A 20 -20.31 -18.71 10.02
C CYS A 20 -19.90 -18.23 11.41
N ASN A 21 -20.88 -18.10 12.29
CA ASN A 21 -20.66 -18.28 13.72
C ASN A 21 -21.31 -19.62 14.10
N ASN A 22 -20.55 -20.50 14.75
CA ASN A 22 -20.92 -21.68 15.56
C ASN A 22 -19.64 -22.55 15.68
N ASN A 23 -19.15 -23.02 16.82
CA ASN A 23 -19.63 -23.00 18.21
C ASN A 23 -18.47 -23.52 19.10
N ASP A 24 -18.40 -22.98 20.31
CA ASP A 24 -17.71 -23.36 21.55
C ASP A 24 -16.75 -24.56 21.60
N THR A 25 -15.60 -24.36 22.26
CA THR A 25 -15.15 -25.22 23.37
C THR A 25 -14.15 -24.48 24.29
N THR A 26 -14.62 -24.23 25.51
CA THR A 26 -13.88 -24.20 26.80
C THR A 26 -13.06 -22.97 27.19
N ALA A 27 -13.65 -22.24 28.13
CA ALA A 27 -13.00 -21.36 29.09
C ALA A 27 -11.91 -22.05 29.91
N SER A 28 -10.80 -21.35 30.16
CA SER A 28 -10.18 -21.11 31.49
C SER A 28 -8.75 -20.60 31.33
N ALA A 29 -8.49 -19.37 31.76
CA ALA A 29 -7.19 -18.96 32.32
C ALA A 29 -7.12 -19.45 33.80
N PRO A 30 -6.04 -19.28 34.59
CA PRO A 30 -4.75 -18.60 34.36
C PRO A 30 -3.51 -19.33 34.96
N SER A 31 -2.37 -18.60 35.00
CA SER A 31 -1.16 -18.78 35.85
C SER A 31 -0.02 -19.61 35.25
N SER A 32 1.28 -19.43 35.52
CA SER A 32 2.16 -18.37 36.03
C SER A 32 3.61 -18.95 36.02
N VAL A 33 4.60 -18.18 35.54
CA VAL A 33 6.06 -18.17 35.90
C VAL A 33 6.96 -19.41 35.63
N PRO A 34 8.31 -19.35 35.83
CA PRO A 34 9.32 -18.77 34.92
C PRO A 34 10.51 -19.76 34.66
N SER A 35 11.63 -19.28 34.06
CA SER A 35 13.04 -19.60 34.43
C SER A 35 14.00 -20.05 33.31
N SER A 36 15.09 -19.27 33.20
CA SER A 36 16.51 -19.63 33.02
C SER A 36 17.06 -20.25 31.73
N ALA A 37 17.74 -19.39 30.96
CA ALA A 37 19.17 -19.40 30.61
C ALA A 37 19.90 -20.70 30.24
N ALA A 38 20.58 -20.69 29.08
CA ALA A 38 21.96 -21.15 28.93
C ALA A 38 22.65 -20.55 27.68
N PRO A 39 24.00 -20.45 27.65
CA PRO A 39 24.78 -19.61 26.74
C PRO A 39 25.55 -20.40 25.66
N VAL A 40 25.88 -19.76 24.53
CA VAL A 40 27.02 -20.22 23.69
C VAL A 40 27.78 -19.05 23.06
N LYS A 41 29.11 -19.11 23.25
CA LYS A 41 30.17 -18.31 22.64
C LYS A 41 30.19 -18.43 21.12
N ALA A 42 30.55 -17.34 20.43
CA ALA A 42 31.58 -17.40 19.39
C ALA A 42 32.23 -16.03 19.16
N SER A 43 33.55 -16.06 19.12
CA SER A 43 34.50 -14.97 18.89
C SER A 43 34.69 -14.68 17.38
N PRO A 44 35.49 -13.66 17.01
CA PRO A 44 35.27 -12.80 15.84
C PRO A 44 36.03 -13.26 14.58
N SER A 45 35.54 -12.82 13.41
CA SER A 45 36.33 -12.63 12.18
C SER A 45 35.63 -11.63 11.25
N THR A 46 36.20 -10.44 11.10
CA THR A 46 36.03 -9.52 9.96
C THR A 46 36.92 -10.01 8.80
N PRO A 47 36.98 -9.35 7.62
CA PRO A 47 35.96 -8.77 6.74
C PRO A 47 36.06 -9.35 5.30
N THR A 48 34.96 -9.33 4.52
CA THR A 48 35.12 -9.14 3.08
C THR A 48 34.02 -8.23 2.56
N GLN A 49 34.45 -7.03 2.19
CA GLN A 49 33.70 -6.04 1.45
C GLN A 49 33.28 -6.65 0.10
N HIS A 50 32.00 -6.62 -0.20
CA HIS A 50 31.56 -6.49 -1.57
C HIS A 50 30.51 -5.39 -1.61
N ASP A 51 31.01 -4.26 -2.05
CA ASP A 51 30.33 -3.07 -2.53
C ASP A 51 29.30 -3.47 -3.59
N THR A 52 28.01 -3.22 -3.31
CA THR A 52 27.03 -2.62 -4.22
C THR A 52 25.65 -2.63 -3.56
N THR A 53 24.94 -1.51 -3.70
CA THR A 53 23.57 -1.19 -3.24
C THR A 53 23.53 -0.51 -1.86
N PRO A 54 23.03 0.75 -1.75
CA PRO A 54 22.74 1.35 -0.46
C PRO A 54 21.45 0.71 0.08
N THR A 55 21.55 -0.53 0.55
CA THR A 55 20.57 -1.14 1.41
C THR A 55 20.86 -0.61 2.82
N ASN A 56 20.14 0.42 3.26
CA ASN A 56 20.12 0.80 4.67
C ASN A 56 19.41 -0.32 5.45
N HIS A 57 20.19 -1.30 5.91
CA HIS A 57 19.85 -2.26 6.95
C HIS A 57 20.82 -2.00 8.11
N ASP A 58 20.53 -0.99 8.92
CA ASP A 58 20.64 -0.97 10.39
C ASP A 58 20.38 0.48 10.87
N ALA A 59 19.11 0.81 11.09
CA ALA A 59 18.73 1.96 11.91
C ALA A 59 17.46 1.58 12.68
N GLN A 60 17.60 1.57 14.00
CA GLN A 60 16.56 1.76 15.02
C GLN A 60 15.29 2.48 14.48
N PRO A 61 14.06 2.10 14.88
CA PRO A 61 12.84 2.43 14.14
C PRO A 61 12.73 3.93 13.86
N THR A 62 13.04 4.32 12.63
CA THR A 62 12.70 5.64 12.09
C THR A 62 11.52 5.43 11.17
N GLU A 63 10.44 6.11 11.54
CA GLU A 63 9.04 5.90 11.13
C GLU A 63 8.78 6.18 9.64
N VAL A 64 9.79 6.60 8.86
CA VAL A 64 9.69 6.99 7.45
C VAL A 64 10.59 6.12 6.56
N GLY A 65 10.02 5.54 5.49
CA GLY A 65 10.73 4.70 4.52
C GLY A 65 10.49 5.12 3.07
N GLU A 66 11.25 4.53 2.15
CA GLU A 66 11.14 4.80 0.70
C GLU A 66 11.26 3.51 -0.13
N ALA A 67 10.47 3.41 -1.20
CA ALA A 67 10.56 2.34 -2.20
C ALA A 67 10.32 2.89 -3.60
N ALA A 68 10.88 2.24 -4.62
CA ALA A 68 10.72 2.64 -6.01
C ALA A 68 10.53 1.42 -6.91
N GLY A 69 9.79 1.58 -8.01
CA GLY A 69 9.49 0.50 -8.94
C GLY A 69 8.18 0.71 -9.69
N GLU A 70 7.63 -0.38 -10.22
CA GLU A 70 6.35 -0.38 -10.93
C GLU A 70 5.19 -0.21 -9.95
N LEU A 71 4.35 0.80 -10.17
CA LEU A 71 3.14 1.06 -9.39
C LEU A 71 2.00 0.14 -9.84
N THR A 72 1.61 -0.78 -8.95
CA THR A 72 0.51 -1.72 -9.17
C THR A 72 -0.66 -1.41 -8.24
N TYR A 73 -1.87 -1.37 -8.78
CA TYR A 73 -3.10 -1.29 -8.00
C TYR A 73 -3.48 -2.67 -7.45
N LEU A 74 -3.79 -2.76 -6.15
CA LEU A 74 -4.22 -4.01 -5.51
C LEU A 74 -5.68 -3.97 -5.05
N ALA A 75 -6.09 -2.87 -4.42
CA ALA A 75 -7.45 -2.65 -3.91
C ALA A 75 -7.68 -1.14 -3.70
N PRO A 76 -8.91 -0.69 -3.43
CA PRO A 76 -9.17 0.74 -3.18
C PRO A 76 -8.25 1.28 -2.07
N GLY A 77 -7.52 2.37 -2.37
CA GLY A 77 -6.53 2.95 -1.47
C GLY A 77 -5.30 2.08 -1.14
N LYS A 78 -5.09 0.94 -1.83
CA LYS A 78 -3.97 0.03 -1.59
C LYS A 78 -3.22 -0.29 -2.87
N PHE A 79 -1.91 -0.06 -2.83
CA PHE A 79 -1.02 -0.15 -3.98
C PHE A 79 0.25 -0.91 -3.62
N GLN A 80 1.02 -1.27 -4.64
CA GLN A 80 2.31 -1.90 -4.51
C GLN A 80 3.33 -1.21 -5.41
N VAL A 81 4.56 -1.07 -4.93
CA VAL A 81 5.71 -0.63 -5.71
C VAL A 81 6.87 -1.58 -5.49
N GLY A 82 7.36 -2.23 -6.55
CA GLY A 82 8.28 -3.36 -6.41
C GLY A 82 7.68 -4.45 -5.52
N ASP A 83 8.33 -4.80 -4.42
CA ASP A 83 7.84 -5.76 -3.41
C ASP A 83 7.15 -5.09 -2.20
N THR A 84 6.97 -3.77 -2.22
CA THR A 84 6.42 -3.01 -1.08
C THR A 84 4.96 -2.67 -1.29
N VAL A 85 4.09 -3.17 -0.40
CA VAL A 85 2.67 -2.81 -0.36
C VAL A 85 2.45 -1.63 0.59
N PHE A 86 1.65 -0.66 0.16
CA PHE A 86 1.34 0.54 0.94
C PHE A 86 -0.11 0.99 0.75
N PHE A 87 -0.57 1.84 1.66
CA PHE A 87 -1.88 2.49 1.61
C PHE A 87 -1.74 3.98 1.28
N THR A 88 -2.77 4.54 0.66
CA THR A 88 -2.91 5.99 0.50
C THR A 88 -3.89 6.55 1.51
N ALA A 89 -3.65 7.78 1.95
CA ALA A 89 -4.53 8.57 2.78
C ALA A 89 -4.87 9.90 2.09
N ASP A 90 -5.78 10.68 2.68
CA ASP A 90 -6.21 11.98 2.14
C ASP A 90 -5.06 13.01 2.06
N ASP A 91 -4.06 12.87 2.92
CA ASP A 91 -2.86 13.72 2.97
C ASP A 91 -1.72 13.20 2.08
N THR A 92 -1.88 12.03 1.44
CA THR A 92 -0.92 11.54 0.46
C THR A 92 -0.85 12.49 -0.73
N VAL A 93 0.37 12.90 -1.07
CA VAL A 93 0.61 13.78 -2.23
C VAL A 93 1.10 12.96 -3.41
N LEU A 94 0.36 12.99 -4.51
CA LEU A 94 0.80 12.44 -5.79
C LEU A 94 1.52 13.52 -6.60
N ILE A 95 2.68 13.20 -7.19
CA ILE A 95 3.44 14.13 -8.04
C ILE A 95 3.64 13.46 -9.40
N VAL A 96 2.94 13.97 -10.42
CA VAL A 96 2.96 13.40 -11.77
C VAL A 96 4.09 13.99 -12.62
N ALA A 97 4.68 13.19 -13.49
CA ALA A 97 5.74 13.64 -14.40
C ALA A 97 5.16 14.43 -15.59
N GLY A 98 3.93 14.09 -16.02
CA GLY A 98 3.29 14.65 -17.22
C GLY A 98 2.43 15.91 -17.01
N GLY A 99 2.39 16.46 -15.79
CA GLY A 99 1.62 17.68 -15.46
C GLY A 99 0.10 17.60 -15.62
N LYS A 100 -0.45 16.39 -15.78
CA LYS A 100 -1.88 16.11 -15.73
C LYS A 100 -2.17 15.19 -14.56
N CYS A 101 -2.88 15.73 -13.59
CA CYS A 101 -3.31 14.98 -12.43
C CYS A 101 -4.42 13.97 -12.81
N PRO A 102 -4.57 12.87 -12.06
CA PRO A 102 -5.64 11.88 -12.28
C PRO A 102 -7.07 12.45 -12.18
N ASP A 103 -7.23 13.54 -11.43
CA ASP A 103 -8.46 14.32 -11.28
C ASP A 103 -8.78 15.21 -12.51
N GLY A 104 -7.88 15.24 -13.51
CA GLY A 104 -7.98 16.09 -14.70
C GLY A 104 -7.51 17.54 -14.48
N ALA A 105 -7.14 17.91 -13.26
CA ALA A 105 -6.60 19.23 -12.96
C ALA A 105 -5.18 19.39 -13.51
N ALA A 106 -4.86 20.61 -13.95
CA ALA A 106 -3.48 21.01 -14.23
C ALA A 106 -3.04 21.95 -13.10
N ARG A 107 -1.93 21.61 -12.44
CA ARG A 107 -1.38 22.40 -11.32
C ARG A 107 0.07 22.77 -11.61
N PRO A 108 0.53 23.96 -11.23
CA PRO A 108 1.86 24.47 -11.62
C PRO A 108 3.03 23.67 -11.03
N ASP A 109 2.79 22.93 -9.96
CA ASP A 109 3.76 22.12 -9.23
C ASP A 109 3.59 20.60 -9.45
N ASN A 110 2.65 20.22 -10.32
CA ASN A 110 2.26 18.84 -10.60
C ASN A 110 1.85 18.04 -9.35
N ARG A 111 1.51 18.72 -8.24
CA ARG A 111 1.03 18.08 -7.01
C ARG A 111 -0.46 17.82 -7.14
N CYS A 112 -0.82 16.56 -7.11
CA CYS A 112 -2.16 16.04 -7.29
C CYS A 112 -2.66 15.44 -5.98
N THR A 113 -3.98 15.40 -5.84
CA THR A 113 -4.62 14.53 -4.85
C THR A 113 -4.56 13.08 -5.33
N THR A 114 -4.86 12.15 -4.43
CA THR A 114 -5.02 10.72 -4.75
C THR A 114 -6.38 10.39 -5.37
N ASP A 115 -7.24 11.39 -5.59
CA ASP A 115 -8.51 11.22 -6.31
C ASP A 115 -8.26 10.62 -7.69
N ASN A 116 -9.02 9.57 -8.04
CA ASN A 116 -8.88 8.83 -9.29
C ASN A 116 -7.49 8.18 -9.51
N MET A 117 -6.64 8.11 -8.48
CA MET A 117 -5.32 7.48 -8.59
C MET A 117 -5.43 5.99 -8.95
N GLU A 118 -6.47 5.29 -8.49
CA GLU A 118 -6.72 3.89 -8.84
C GLU A 118 -6.89 3.69 -10.34
N MET A 119 -7.74 4.51 -10.96
CA MET A 119 -7.94 4.48 -12.42
C MET A 119 -6.66 4.87 -13.16
N TRP A 120 -5.93 5.86 -12.63
CA TRP A 120 -4.68 6.31 -13.22
C TRP A 120 -3.59 5.24 -13.18
N ALA A 121 -3.42 4.54 -12.05
CA ALA A 121 -2.49 3.42 -11.90
C ALA A 121 -2.87 2.22 -12.80
N GLN A 122 -4.16 2.01 -13.06
CA GLN A 122 -4.63 0.95 -13.96
C GLN A 122 -4.56 1.34 -15.45
N SER A 123 -4.56 2.64 -15.77
CA SER A 123 -4.65 3.12 -17.16
C SER A 123 -3.41 2.85 -17.99
N ALA A 124 -2.24 2.80 -17.36
CA ALA A 124 -0.96 2.54 -17.99
C ALA A 124 0.03 2.08 -16.93
N GLN A 125 1.08 1.37 -17.37
CA GLN A 125 2.19 1.01 -16.50
C GLN A 125 2.96 2.29 -16.09
N ARG A 126 3.14 2.49 -14.78
CA ARG A 126 3.79 3.68 -14.22
C ARG A 126 4.92 3.27 -13.31
N LEU A 127 6.04 3.97 -13.42
CA LEU A 127 7.14 3.87 -12.46
C LEU A 127 6.94 4.95 -11.40
N ALA A 128 7.08 4.59 -10.14
CA ALA A 128 6.90 5.50 -9.03
C ALA A 128 7.98 5.31 -7.97
N LYS A 129 8.31 6.41 -7.30
CA LYS A 129 9.05 6.45 -6.04
C LYS A 129 8.09 6.90 -4.95
N VAL A 130 7.98 6.11 -3.90
CA VAL A 130 7.02 6.29 -2.81
C VAL A 130 7.79 6.49 -1.51
N THR A 131 7.47 7.56 -0.81
CA THR A 131 7.86 7.80 0.58
C THR A 131 6.67 7.45 1.46
N PHE A 132 6.89 6.69 2.52
CA PHE A 132 5.86 6.22 3.44
C PHE A 132 6.22 6.52 4.89
N ASP A 133 5.21 6.78 5.71
CA ASP A 133 5.28 6.78 7.16
C ASP A 133 4.54 5.53 7.66
N GLY A 134 5.27 4.58 8.24
CA GLY A 134 4.78 3.22 8.46
C GLY A 134 4.35 2.53 7.16
N GLN A 135 3.07 2.21 7.03
CA GLN A 135 2.48 1.57 5.83
C GLN A 135 1.70 2.56 4.95
N THR A 136 1.64 3.84 5.32
CA THR A 136 0.88 4.86 4.61
C THR A 136 1.84 5.71 3.77
N ALA A 137 1.57 5.84 2.48
CA ALA A 137 2.32 6.72 1.61
C ALA A 137 2.07 8.19 2.00
N THR A 138 3.14 8.94 2.17
CA THR A 138 3.08 10.40 2.37
C THR A 138 3.29 11.12 1.05
N VAL A 139 4.17 10.60 0.18
CA VAL A 139 4.44 11.14 -1.15
C VAL A 139 4.59 10.02 -2.16
N ILE A 140 3.90 10.13 -3.29
CA ILE A 140 4.03 9.24 -4.44
C ILE A 140 4.49 10.11 -5.60
N ARG A 141 5.65 9.81 -6.15
CA ARG A 141 6.21 10.53 -7.29
C ARG A 141 6.29 9.61 -8.48
N GLU A 142 5.56 9.93 -9.55
CA GLU A 142 5.78 9.32 -10.85
C GLU A 142 7.18 9.68 -11.34
N VAL A 143 7.91 8.68 -11.81
CA VAL A 143 9.24 8.83 -12.39
C VAL A 143 9.28 8.13 -13.75
N ASN A 144 10.25 8.48 -14.59
CA ASN A 144 10.41 7.87 -15.92
C ASN A 144 11.48 6.79 -15.96
N ASP A 145 12.22 6.60 -14.87
CA ASP A 145 13.38 5.71 -14.71
C ASP A 145 13.56 5.38 -13.22
N ILE A 146 14.10 4.19 -12.90
CA ILE A 146 14.34 3.68 -11.53
C ILE A 146 15.77 3.18 -11.39
#